data_AF-A0A0R2SKC6-F1
#
_entry.id   AF-A0A0R2SKC6-F1
#
_cell.length_a   1.000
_cell.length_b   1.000
_cell.length_c   1.000
_cell.angle_alpha   90.00
_cell.angle_beta   90.00
_cell.angle_gamma   90.00
#
_symmetry.space_group_name_H-M   'P 1'
#
loop_
_entity.id
_entity.type
_entity.pdbx_description
1 polymer ?
#
loop_
_entity_poly.entity_id
_entity_poly.type
_entity_poly.pdbx_seq_one_letter_code
_entity_poly.pdbx_strand_id
1 'polypeptide(L)'
;MNIKPLRASVSRHAHFNAAHRLYVKSWTDAQNEAYFGPCANPRYHGHNYELIVKLTGPIDPVTGYVYDLGTLSSLIKREVEARLDHRNLNEEVPEFFDRVPSAEFIAVAIWEWLRPHLPVHLDLHITLYETPRNFVEYDGAQ
;
A
#
# COMPACT_ATOMS: atom_id res chain seq x y z
N MET A 1 8.46 23.38 -32.98
CA MET A 1 7.74 23.61 -31.71
C MET A 1 7.94 22.39 -30.83
N ASN A 2 8.50 22.55 -29.63
CA ASN A 2 8.69 21.44 -28.70
C ASN A 2 7.37 21.23 -27.96
N ILE A 3 6.51 20.35 -28.48
CA ILE A 3 5.23 20.03 -27.82
C ILE A 3 5.56 19.17 -26.60
N LYS A 4 5.29 19.69 -25.41
CA LYS A 4 5.43 18.93 -24.16
C LYS A 4 4.49 17.71 -24.23
N PRO A 5 4.96 16.49 -23.94
CA PRO A 5 4.11 15.31 -24.04
C PRO A 5 2.93 15.41 -23.08
N LEU A 6 1.74 15.03 -23.55
CA LEU A 6 0.54 14.93 -22.72
C LEU A 6 0.79 13.90 -21.61
N ARG A 7 0.34 14.20 -20.40
CA ARG A 7 0.45 13.32 -19.24
C ARG A 7 -0.93 12.98 -18.71
N ALA A 8 -1.10 11.76 -18.24
CA ALA A 8 -2.32 11.28 -17.59
C ALA A 8 -1.98 10.37 -16.42
N SER A 9 -2.98 10.09 -15.59
CA SER A 9 -2.91 9.09 -14.53
C SER A 9 -3.78 7.90 -14.88
N VAL A 10 -3.27 6.70 -14.63
CA VAL A 10 -4.05 5.46 -14.65
C VAL A 10 -4.02 4.86 -13.25
N SER A 11 -5.16 4.31 -12.81
CA SER A 11 -5.30 3.73 -11.48
C SER A 11 -5.80 2.29 -11.58
N ARG A 12 -5.21 1.41 -10.78
CA ARG A 12 -5.69 0.04 -10.59
C ARG A 12 -6.12 -0.15 -9.15
N HIS A 13 -7.39 -0.51 -8.98
CA HIS A 13 -7.94 -0.92 -7.69
C HIS A 13 -7.57 -2.39 -7.42
N ALA A 14 -7.25 -2.71 -6.18
CA ALA A 14 -6.99 -4.05 -5.66
C ALA A 14 -7.45 -4.11 -4.21
N HIS A 15 -7.46 -5.30 -3.61
CA HIS A 15 -7.82 -5.46 -2.20
C HIS A 15 -7.03 -6.62 -1.59
N PHE A 16 -6.93 -6.63 -0.27
CA PHE A 16 -6.44 -7.77 0.50
C PHE A 16 -7.07 -7.75 1.90
N ASN A 17 -7.22 -8.92 2.51
CA ASN A 17 -7.79 -9.05 3.84
C ASN A 17 -6.68 -9.46 4.81
N ALA A 18 -6.47 -8.67 5.86
CA ALA A 18 -5.38 -8.95 6.80
C ALA A 18 -5.79 -8.66 8.24
N ALA A 19 -5.21 -9.42 9.16
CA ALA A 19 -5.29 -9.18 10.59
C ALA A 19 -4.04 -8.44 11.08
N HIS A 20 -4.19 -7.56 12.07
CA HIS A 20 -3.09 -6.88 12.71
C HIS A 20 -3.42 -6.41 14.14
N ARG A 21 -2.40 -5.97 14.85
CA ARG A 21 -2.46 -5.31 16.15
C ARG A 21 -1.50 -4.12 16.12
N LEU A 22 -1.99 -2.97 16.59
CA LEU A 22 -1.15 -1.80 16.81
C LEU A 22 -0.60 -1.86 18.24
N TYR A 23 0.69 -2.16 18.39
CA TYR A 23 1.34 -2.20 19.70
C TYR A 23 2.84 -1.96 19.61
N VAL A 24 3.37 -1.25 20.60
CA VAL A 24 4.81 -1.10 20.81
C VAL A 24 5.29 -2.24 21.71
N LYS A 25 6.23 -3.06 21.22
CA LYS A 25 6.74 -4.25 21.92
C LYS A 25 7.32 -3.96 23.30
N SER A 26 7.94 -2.79 23.48
CA SER A 26 8.55 -2.39 24.75
C SER A 26 7.54 -1.80 25.74
N TRP A 27 6.26 -1.67 25.38
CA TRP A 27 5.21 -1.17 26.26
C TRP A 27 4.41 -2.33 26.87
N THR A 28 3.88 -2.11 28.07
CA THR A 28 2.89 -2.99 28.69
C THR A 28 1.57 -2.98 27.90
N ASP A 29 0.73 -4.00 28.07
CA ASP A 29 -0.59 -4.03 27.43
C ASP A 29 -1.46 -2.82 27.84
N ALA A 30 -1.40 -2.39 29.11
CA ALA A 30 -2.13 -1.22 29.58
C ALA A 30 -1.67 0.09 28.91
N GLN A 31 -0.36 0.25 28.65
CA GLN A 31 0.17 1.40 27.91
C GLN A 31 -0.28 1.38 26.44
N ASN A 32 -0.24 0.20 25.81
CA ASN A 32 -0.72 0.04 24.44
C ASN A 32 -2.22 0.30 24.32
N GLU A 33 -3.03 -0.22 25.25
CA GLU A 33 -4.47 0.02 25.28
C GLU A 33 -4.80 1.51 25.53
N ALA A 34 -4.08 2.17 26.43
CA ALA A 34 -4.27 3.60 26.69
C ALA A 34 -3.96 4.48 25.47
N TYR A 35 -3.03 4.06 24.60
CA TYR A 35 -2.61 4.83 23.43
C TYR A 35 -3.35 4.46 22.14
N PHE A 36 -3.40 3.17 21.80
CA PHE A 36 -4.01 2.67 20.56
C PHE A 36 -5.47 2.23 20.73
N GLY A 37 -5.97 2.17 21.98
CA GLY A 37 -7.35 1.79 22.26
C GLY A 37 -7.69 0.39 21.72
N PRO A 38 -8.85 0.20 21.08
CA PRO A 38 -9.28 -1.09 20.53
C PRO A 38 -8.28 -1.72 19.54
N CYS A 39 -7.46 -0.92 18.86
CA CYS A 39 -6.48 -1.43 17.89
C CYS A 39 -5.30 -2.18 18.57
N ALA A 40 -5.11 -1.99 19.89
CA ALA A 40 -4.12 -2.71 20.70
C ALA A 40 -4.62 -4.06 21.24
N ASN A 41 -5.79 -4.56 20.82
CA ASN A 41 -6.33 -5.85 21.26
C ASN A 41 -5.29 -6.98 21.15
N PRO A 42 -4.92 -7.68 22.25
CA PRO A 42 -3.97 -8.81 22.22
C PRO A 42 -4.41 -9.98 21.35
N ARG A 43 -5.69 -10.03 20.95
CA ARG A 43 -6.25 -11.02 20.03
C ARG A 43 -6.38 -10.52 18.60
N TYR A 44 -5.71 -9.42 18.27
CA TYR A 44 -5.72 -8.76 16.97
C TYR A 44 -7.13 -8.27 16.58
N HIS A 45 -7.19 -7.62 15.44
CA HIS A 45 -8.39 -7.33 14.67
C HIS A 45 -8.00 -7.39 13.19
N GLY A 46 -8.91 -7.09 12.27
CA GLY A 46 -8.57 -7.10 10.85
C GLY A 46 -9.45 -6.21 10.01
N HIS A 47 -9.02 -6.01 8.78
CA HIS A 47 -9.69 -5.15 7.82
C HIS A 47 -9.68 -5.79 6.44
N ASN A 48 -10.67 -5.38 5.64
CA ASN A 48 -10.68 -5.60 4.20
C ASN A 48 -10.08 -4.33 3.58
N TYR A 49 -8.77 -4.35 3.36
CA TYR A 49 -8.05 -3.20 2.84
C TYR A 49 -8.38 -3.02 1.36
N GLU A 50 -8.70 -1.79 0.96
CA GLU A 50 -8.83 -1.40 -0.44
C GLU A 50 -7.60 -0.59 -0.86
N LEU A 51 -6.98 -0.97 -1.96
CA LEU A 51 -5.74 -0.39 -2.48
C LEU A 51 -5.99 0.24 -3.84
N ILE A 52 -5.54 1.48 -4.02
CA ILE A 52 -5.44 2.12 -5.33
C ILE A 52 -3.96 2.36 -5.62
N VAL A 53 -3.46 1.72 -6.68
CA VAL A 53 -2.14 2.00 -7.24
C VAL A 53 -2.32 2.91 -8.45
N LYS A 54 -1.83 4.13 -8.34
CA LYS A 54 -1.92 5.16 -9.37
C LYS A 54 -0.53 5.38 -9.98
N LEU A 55 -0.46 5.32 -11.32
CA LEU A 55 0.71 5.68 -12.10
C LEU A 55 0.42 6.94 -12.91
N THR A 56 1.30 7.94 -12.83
CA THR A 56 1.21 9.17 -13.64
C THR A 56 2.42 9.28 -14.55
N GLY A 57 2.19 9.54 -15.83
CA GLY A 57 3.26 9.52 -16.82
C GLY A 57 2.84 10.11 -18.17
N PRO A 58 3.77 10.18 -19.14
CA PRO A 58 3.44 10.55 -20.51
C PRO A 58 2.51 9.50 -21.13
N ILE A 59 1.59 9.96 -21.98
CA ILE A 59 0.81 9.07 -22.84
C ILE A 59 1.70 8.64 -24.00
N ASP A 60 1.91 7.34 -24.17
CA ASP A 60 2.64 6.79 -25.30
C ASP A 60 1.90 7.13 -26.62
N PRO A 61 2.56 7.77 -27.59
CA PRO A 61 1.89 8.30 -28.79
C PRO A 61 1.47 7.21 -29.78
N VAL A 62 1.96 5.98 -29.63
CA VAL A 62 1.63 4.85 -30.53
C VAL A 62 0.47 4.04 -29.97
N THR A 63 0.51 3.73 -28.68
CA THR A 63 -0.44 2.85 -27.98
C THR A 63 -1.56 3.63 -27.27
N GLY A 64 -1.32 4.90 -26.92
CA GLY A 64 -2.24 5.71 -26.13
C GLY A 64 -2.23 5.38 -24.63
N TYR A 65 -1.30 4.55 -24.14
CA TYR A 65 -1.26 4.13 -22.74
C TYR A 65 -0.24 4.94 -21.94
N VAL A 66 -0.53 5.13 -20.65
CA VAL A 66 0.51 5.51 -19.67
C VAL A 66 1.24 4.25 -19.20
N TYR A 67 0.48 3.18 -18.92
CA TYR A 67 0.99 1.87 -18.56
C TYR A 67 -0.10 0.82 -18.81
N ASP A 68 0.31 -0.41 -19.13
CA ASP A 68 -0.63 -1.52 -19.32
C ASP A 68 -1.25 -1.97 -17.98
N LEU A 69 -2.57 -1.85 -17.87
CA LEU A 69 -3.28 -2.16 -16.62
C LEU A 69 -3.30 -3.67 -16.29
N GLY A 70 -3.17 -4.55 -17.29
CA GLY A 70 -3.04 -6.00 -17.06
C GLY A 70 -1.71 -6.36 -16.41
N THR A 71 -0.64 -5.72 -16.87
CA THR A 71 0.71 -5.80 -16.31
C THR A 71 0.73 -5.23 -14.89
N LEU A 72 0.12 -4.06 -14.66
CA LEU A 72 0.00 -3.49 -13.31
C LEU A 72 -0.79 -4.41 -12.38
N SER A 73 -1.91 -4.97 -12.85
CA SER A 73 -2.69 -5.92 -12.06
C SER A 73 -1.90 -7.17 -11.68
N SER A 74 -1.06 -7.69 -12.58
CA SER A 74 -0.24 -8.88 -12.32
C SER A 74 0.91 -8.56 -11.35
N LEU A 75 1.46 -7.36 -11.44
CA LEU A 75 2.48 -6.85 -10.52
C LEU A 75 1.91 -6.70 -9.10
N ILE A 76 0.74 -6.07 -8.94
CA ILE A 76 0.08 -5.89 -7.64
C ILE A 76 -0.22 -7.24 -6.99
N LYS A 77 -0.74 -8.20 -7.77
CA LYS A 77 -0.99 -9.57 -7.28
C LYS A 77 0.26 -10.21 -6.70
N ARG A 78 1.38 -10.11 -7.41
CA ARG A 78 2.64 -10.76 -7.04
C ARG A 78 3.34 -10.07 -5.87
N GLU A 79 3.44 -8.74 -5.90
CA GLU A 79 4.24 -7.99 -4.94
C GLU A 79 3.45 -7.50 -3.74
N VAL A 80 2.12 -7.50 -3.80
CA VAL A 80 1.26 -7.00 -2.72
C VAL A 80 0.32 -8.09 -2.21
N GLU A 81 -0.63 -8.56 -3.03
CA GLU A 81 -1.66 -9.50 -2.57
C GLU A 81 -1.05 -10.81 -2.07
N ALA A 82 -0.06 -11.37 -2.77
CA ALA A 82 0.62 -12.60 -2.34
C ALA A 82 1.36 -12.47 -1.00
N ARG A 83 1.70 -11.24 -0.58
CA ARG A 83 2.38 -10.95 0.70
C ARG A 83 1.40 -10.67 1.83
N LEU A 84 0.25 -10.05 1.52
CA LEU A 84 -0.64 -9.47 2.53
C LEU A 84 -1.98 -10.19 2.68
N ASP A 85 -2.52 -10.80 1.62
CA ASP A 85 -3.86 -11.36 1.65
C ASP A 85 -3.95 -12.63 2.49
N HIS A 86 -4.98 -12.68 3.34
CA HIS A 86 -5.23 -13.72 4.34
C HIS A 86 -4.06 -13.96 5.30
N ARG A 87 -3.37 -12.88 5.72
CA ARG A 87 -2.23 -12.94 6.66
C ARG A 87 -2.50 -12.17 7.95
N ASN A 88 -1.83 -12.59 9.02
CA ASN A 88 -1.56 -11.73 10.17
C ASN A 88 -0.27 -10.93 9.91
N LEU A 89 -0.40 -9.61 9.78
CA LEU A 89 0.72 -8.75 9.42
C LEU A 89 1.85 -8.79 10.45
N ASN A 90 1.53 -8.82 11.74
CA ASN A 90 2.55 -8.83 12.80
C ASN A 90 3.35 -10.13 12.84
N GLU A 91 2.75 -11.25 12.42
CA GLU A 91 3.28 -12.60 12.64
C GLU A 91 3.84 -13.25 11.37
N GLU A 92 3.32 -12.87 10.19
CA GLU A 92 3.63 -13.56 8.93
C GLU A 92 4.37 -12.68 7.91
N VAL A 93 4.38 -11.36 8.08
CA VAL A 93 4.99 -10.42 7.12
C VAL A 93 6.28 -9.84 7.72
N PRO A 94 7.47 -10.22 7.21
CA PRO A 94 8.75 -9.86 7.82
C PRO A 94 8.96 -8.36 8.05
N GLU A 95 8.45 -7.51 7.15
CA GLU A 95 8.52 -6.06 7.24
C GLU A 95 7.83 -5.48 8.49
N PHE A 96 6.90 -6.22 9.09
CA PHE A 96 6.15 -5.82 10.28
C PHE A 96 6.48 -6.63 11.54
N PHE A 97 7.52 -7.47 11.51
CA PHE A 97 7.95 -8.20 12.70
C PHE A 97 8.38 -7.25 13.82
N ASP A 98 9.18 -6.22 13.50
CA ASP A 98 9.69 -5.24 14.47
C ASP A 98 9.11 -3.84 14.27
N ARG A 99 8.01 -3.73 13.52
CA ARG A 99 7.36 -2.47 13.19
C ARG A 99 5.85 -2.58 13.37
N VAL A 100 5.23 -1.50 13.86
CA VAL A 100 3.78 -1.41 13.97
C VAL A 100 3.16 -1.37 12.56
N PRO A 101 2.26 -2.31 12.19
CA PRO A 101 1.62 -2.34 10.87
C PRO A 101 0.47 -1.33 10.81
N SER A 102 0.78 -0.04 10.95
CA SER A 102 -0.20 1.04 10.72
C SER A 102 -0.48 1.20 9.22
N ALA A 103 -1.61 1.79 8.85
CA ALA A 103 -1.96 2.02 7.44
C ALA A 103 -0.86 2.82 6.69
N GLU A 104 -0.18 3.74 7.39
CA GLU A 104 0.95 4.50 6.86
C GLU A 104 2.12 3.60 6.51
N PHE A 105 2.57 2.75 7.43
CA PHE A 105 3.70 1.86 7.15
C PHE A 105 3.35 0.76 6.15
N ILE A 106 2.09 0.32 6.08
CA ILE A 106 1.63 -0.59 5.04
C ILE A 106 1.69 0.10 3.67
N ALA A 107 1.22 1.35 3.55
CA ALA A 107 1.30 2.11 2.30
C ALA A 107 2.75 2.33 1.84
N VAL A 108 3.67 2.61 2.77
CA VAL A 108 5.11 2.72 2.49
C VAL A 108 5.67 1.39 2.00
N ALA A 109 5.41 0.28 2.69
CA ALA A 109 5.90 -1.04 2.29
C ALA A 109 5.39 -1.43 0.89
N ILE A 110 4.10 -1.20 0.60
CA ILE A 110 3.51 -1.44 -0.73
C ILE A 110 4.23 -0.63 -1.80
N TRP A 111 4.49 0.66 -1.54
CA TRP A 111 5.23 1.52 -2.47
C TRP A 111 6.65 0.98 -2.70
N GLU A 112 7.37 0.61 -1.63
CA GLU A 112 8.73 0.08 -1.70
C GLU A 112 8.80 -1.26 -2.45
N TRP A 113 7.79 -2.12 -2.32
CA TRP A 113 7.73 -3.37 -3.07
C TRP A 113 7.42 -3.16 -4.55
N LEU A 114 6.57 -2.19 -4.90
CA LEU A 114 6.18 -1.94 -6.30
C LEU A 114 7.23 -1.12 -7.07
N ARG A 115 7.85 -0.13 -6.42
CA ARG A 115 8.73 0.87 -7.06
C ARG A 115 9.86 0.26 -7.90
N PRO A 116 10.59 -0.80 -7.46
CA PRO A 116 11.68 -1.41 -8.22
C PRO A 116 11.24 -2.06 -9.54
N HIS A 117 9.95 -2.37 -9.69
CA HIS A 117 9.41 -3.04 -10.88
C HIS A 117 8.78 -2.06 -11.88
N LEU A 118 8.76 -0.77 -11.56
CA LEU A 118 8.09 0.25 -12.37
C LEU A 118 9.11 1.19 -13.01
N PRO A 119 8.92 1.61 -14.28
CA PRO A 119 9.79 2.58 -14.93
C PRO A 119 9.95 3.87 -14.11
N VAL A 120 11.18 4.34 -13.95
CA VAL A 120 11.53 5.50 -13.09
C VAL A 120 10.83 6.79 -13.52
N HIS A 121 10.44 6.92 -14.79
CA HIS A 121 9.74 8.10 -15.31
C HIS A 121 8.24 8.15 -14.98
N LEU A 122 7.69 7.10 -14.38
CA LEU A 122 6.31 7.05 -13.89
C LEU A 122 6.28 7.41 -12.41
N ASP A 123 5.44 8.38 -12.05
CA ASP A 123 5.18 8.72 -10.65
C ASP A 123 4.25 7.64 -10.07
N LEU A 124 4.66 7.02 -8.96
CA LEU A 124 3.89 5.98 -8.26
C LEU A 124 3.24 6.59 -7.03
N HIS A 125 1.93 6.42 -6.90
CA HIS A 125 1.16 6.87 -5.74
C HIS A 125 0.29 5.73 -5.24
N ILE A 126 0.34 5.51 -3.94
CA ILE A 126 -0.43 4.51 -3.21
C ILE A 126 -1.51 5.24 -2.42
N THR A 127 -2.76 4.80 -2.58
CA THR A 127 -3.84 5.13 -1.64
C THR A 127 -4.31 3.83 -1.01
N LEU A 128 -4.20 3.72 0.31
CA LEU A 128 -4.61 2.54 1.07
C LEU A 128 -5.74 2.91 2.02
N TYR A 129 -6.91 2.32 1.81
CA TYR A 129 -8.04 2.42 2.71
C TYR A 129 -7.97 1.26 3.70
N GLU A 130 -7.80 1.57 4.97
CA GLU A 130 -8.01 0.60 6.06
C GLU A 130 -9.51 0.40 6.30
N THR A 131 -10.27 1.49 6.20
CA THR A 131 -11.73 1.45 6.15
C THR A 131 -12.21 2.48 5.12
N PRO A 132 -13.50 2.47 4.72
CA PRO A 132 -14.01 3.50 3.81
C PRO A 132 -13.86 4.96 4.30
N ARG A 133 -13.57 5.16 5.60
CA ARG A 133 -13.42 6.48 6.22
C ARG A 133 -11.97 6.82 6.60
N ASN A 134 -11.08 5.84 6.63
CA ASN A 134 -9.69 6.00 7.04
C ASN A 134 -8.79 5.52 5.92
N PHE A 135 -8.04 6.42 5.31
CA PHE A 135 -7.11 6.10 4.25
C PHE A 135 -5.85 6.92 4.34
N VAL A 136 -4.77 6.33 3.84
CA VAL A 136 -3.45 6.95 3.76
C VAL A 136 -3.02 7.04 2.31
N GLU A 137 -2.34 8.12 1.97
CA GLU A 137 -1.71 8.33 0.70
C GLU A 137 -0.19 8.41 0.85
N TYR A 138 0.55 7.78 -0.06
CA TYR A 138 2.00 7.82 -0.09
C TYR A 138 2.51 7.82 -1.53
N ASP A 139 3.36 8.79 -1.87
CA ASP A 139 3.93 9.00 -3.20
C ASP A 139 5.46 8.81 -3.26
N GLY A 140 6.09 8.55 -2.12
CA GLY A 140 7.54 8.39 -2.01
C GLY A 140 8.33 9.69 -1.95
N ALA A 141 7.67 10.84 -1.81
CA ALA A 141 8.35 12.12 -1.60
C ALA A 141 9.02 12.19 -0.22
N GLN A 142 10.23 12.75 -0.16
CA GLN A 142 10.94 13.14 1.06
C GLN A 142 11.00 14.66 1.17
#